data_AF-A0A8H3FP86-F1
#
_entry.id   AF-A0A8H3FP86-F1
#
_cell.length_a   1.000
_cell.length_b   1.000
_cell.length_c   1.000
_cell.angle_alpha   90.00
_cell.angle_beta   90.00
_cell.angle_gamma   90.00
#
_symmetry.space_group_name_H-M   'P 1'
#
loop_
_entity.id
_entity.type
_entity.pdbx_description
1 polymer ?
#
loop_
_entity_poly.entity_id
_entity_poly.type
_entity_poly.pdbx_seq_one_letter_code
_entity_poly.pdbx_strand_id
1 'polypeptide(L)'
;MLRLPSEPFSLKQGSDFPYDLTFALACNITSALRTITPWSALVGPEISATMQKLLPPRIWICNDLAAVTGSQPNFNVAKNCVLVRESLEAKARSQGECLIIAAALAERSVNGKKCHAERVFQLEKVPLKREWFRNYTAKLLESALRPGLDHGIGLEAHGQNMLARFHVASETLAGFVVRDFGGLKLHMPTLRQHGYDAKSSPPGSVITTDKLLEVWKKDHHTIFQSHLNQLLHALKSHGDGGWAIVREELSKFCDLGRVERRWLFMIS
;
A
#
# COMPACT_ATOMS: atom_id res chain seq x y z
N MET A 1 18.57 3.30 -15.92
CA MET A 1 18.81 3.22 -14.46
C MET A 1 17.65 2.43 -13.86
N LEU A 2 17.85 1.14 -13.58
CA LEU A 2 16.81 0.26 -13.01
C LEU A 2 16.45 0.79 -11.62
N ARG A 3 15.24 1.37 -11.47
CA ARG A 3 14.70 1.70 -10.15
C ARG A 3 14.23 0.40 -9.53
N LEU A 4 15.09 -0.23 -8.76
CA LEU A 4 14.67 -1.34 -7.90
C LEU A 4 13.82 -0.80 -6.73
N PRO A 5 12.84 -1.56 -6.23
CA PRO A 5 11.89 -1.10 -5.22
C PRO A 5 12.51 -0.65 -3.91
N SER A 6 11.80 0.22 -3.17
CA SER A 6 12.24 0.74 -1.87
C SER A 6 11.89 -0.17 -0.69
N GLU A 7 11.88 -1.49 -0.88
CA GLU A 7 11.55 -2.49 0.14
C GLU A 7 12.72 -3.47 0.36
N PRO A 8 12.83 -4.11 1.54
CA PRO A 8 13.77 -5.22 1.75
C PRO A 8 13.50 -6.39 0.79
N PHE A 9 14.55 -7.16 0.49
CA PHE A 9 14.51 -8.19 -0.54
C PHE A 9 13.60 -9.35 -0.11
N SER A 10 12.60 -9.67 -0.95
CA SER A 10 11.63 -10.74 -0.69
C SER A 10 11.78 -11.87 -1.70
N LEU A 11 11.93 -13.10 -1.20
CA LEU A 11 12.00 -14.32 -2.02
C LEU A 11 10.65 -15.04 -2.03
N LYS A 12 10.07 -15.21 -3.21
CA LYS A 12 9.02 -16.22 -3.44
C LYS A 12 9.71 -17.58 -3.61
N GLN A 13 9.60 -18.48 -2.64
CA GLN A 13 10.04 -19.87 -2.80
C GLN A 13 8.90 -20.75 -3.38
N GLY A 14 9.22 -21.99 -3.75
CA GLY A 14 8.39 -22.90 -4.54
C GLY A 14 6.97 -23.17 -4.00
N SER A 15 6.18 -23.93 -4.78
CA SER A 15 4.73 -24.11 -4.63
C SER A 15 4.21 -24.52 -3.25
N ASP A 16 5.09 -25.00 -2.36
CA ASP A 16 4.72 -25.67 -1.10
C ASP A 16 4.96 -24.79 0.14
N PHE A 17 5.49 -23.58 -0.01
CA PHE A 17 5.71 -22.64 1.11
C PHE A 17 4.80 -21.40 0.97
N PRO A 18 3.73 -21.26 1.78
CA PRO A 18 2.71 -20.22 1.60
C PRO A 18 3.11 -18.86 2.19
N TYR A 19 4.41 -18.59 2.35
CA TYR A 19 4.93 -17.39 3.00
C TYR A 19 6.03 -16.75 2.16
N ASP A 20 6.09 -15.43 2.21
CA ASP A 20 7.21 -14.65 1.70
C ASP A 20 8.24 -14.44 2.83
N LEU A 21 9.51 -14.61 2.51
CA LEU A 21 10.61 -14.31 3.43
C LEU A 21 11.28 -13.01 3.00
N THR A 22 11.28 -12.03 3.91
CA THR A 22 11.89 -10.71 3.70
C THR A 22 13.15 -10.58 4.54
N PHE A 23 14.28 -10.29 3.89
CA PHE A 23 15.59 -10.24 4.53
C PHE A 23 16.17 -8.83 4.55
N ALA A 24 16.90 -8.51 5.62
CA ALA A 24 17.83 -7.40 5.59
C ALA A 24 18.93 -7.65 4.55
N LEU A 25 19.19 -6.63 3.74
CA LEU A 25 20.18 -6.62 2.68
C LEU A 25 21.05 -5.37 2.86
N ALA A 26 22.37 -5.55 2.98
CA ALA A 26 23.34 -4.46 3.11
C ALA A 26 23.59 -3.76 1.76
N CYS A 27 22.52 -3.31 1.12
CA CYS A 27 22.51 -2.64 -0.17
C CYS A 27 21.65 -1.38 -0.07
N ASN A 28 22.14 -0.28 -0.62
CA ASN A 28 21.32 0.91 -0.82
C ASN A 28 20.48 0.70 -2.08
N ILE A 29 19.16 0.67 -1.92
CA ILE A 29 18.23 0.74 -3.04
C ILE A 29 17.45 2.03 -2.88
N THR A 30 17.39 2.84 -3.94
CA THR A 30 16.93 4.24 -3.92
C THR A 30 17.73 5.11 -2.94
N SER A 31 17.13 5.57 -1.85
CA SER A 31 17.73 6.49 -0.87
C SER A 31 18.01 5.85 0.49
N ALA A 32 17.75 4.56 0.65
CA ALA A 32 17.85 3.89 1.94
C ALA A 32 18.60 2.55 1.86
N LEU A 33 19.32 2.26 2.94
CA LEU A 33 19.89 0.95 3.19
C LEU A 33 18.76 -0.05 3.48
N ARG A 34 18.75 -1.18 2.77
CA ARG A 34 17.68 -2.19 2.83
C ARG A 34 17.76 -3.06 4.07
N THR A 35 17.78 -2.44 5.24
CA THR A 35 17.69 -3.13 6.53
C THR A 35 16.25 -3.27 6.99
N ILE A 36 16.02 -4.16 7.95
CA ILE A 36 14.74 -4.27 8.67
C ILE A 36 15.03 -3.84 10.10
N THR A 37 14.25 -2.92 10.64
CA THR A 37 14.50 -2.45 12.01
C THR A 37 13.97 -3.46 13.03
N PRO A 38 14.61 -3.58 14.22
CA PRO A 38 14.04 -4.35 15.33
C PRO A 38 12.61 -3.94 15.67
N TRP A 39 12.25 -2.66 15.46
CA TRP A 39 10.89 -2.17 15.66
C TRP A 39 9.90 -2.78 14.69
N SER A 40 10.22 -2.82 13.39
CA SER A 40 9.40 -3.49 12.38
C SER A 40 9.20 -4.97 12.70
N ALA A 41 10.26 -5.64 13.17
CA ALA A 41 10.22 -7.05 13.56
C ALA A 41 9.28 -7.30 14.77
N LEU A 42 9.32 -6.45 15.79
CA LEU A 42 8.49 -6.59 16.99
C LEU A 42 7.02 -6.24 16.74
N VAL A 43 6.78 -5.20 15.95
CA VAL A 43 5.45 -4.59 15.83
C VAL A 43 4.61 -5.24 14.72
N GLY A 44 5.24 -5.86 13.72
CA GLY A 44 4.55 -6.48 12.57
C GLY A 44 3.38 -7.40 12.95
N PRO A 45 3.58 -8.40 13.83
CA PRO A 45 2.49 -9.30 14.25
C PRO A 45 1.34 -8.61 14.99
N GLU A 46 1.65 -7.69 15.91
CA GLU A 46 0.62 -6.94 16.64
C GLU A 46 -0.21 -6.06 15.70
N ILE A 47 0.46 -5.32 14.79
CA ILE A 47 -0.22 -4.49 13.80
C ILE A 47 -1.08 -5.35 12.88
N SER A 48 -0.56 -6.47 12.39
CA SER A 48 -1.29 -7.37 11.50
C SER A 48 -2.61 -7.80 12.14
N ALA A 49 -2.58 -8.23 13.42
CA ALA A 49 -3.78 -8.61 14.16
C ALA A 49 -4.78 -7.46 14.35
N THR A 50 -4.30 -6.23 14.53
CA THR A 50 -5.15 -5.04 14.65
C THR A 50 -5.76 -4.64 13.32
N MET A 51 -4.97 -4.65 12.24
CA MET A 51 -5.44 -4.31 10.90
C MET A 51 -6.53 -5.28 10.44
N GLN A 52 -6.41 -6.58 10.72
CA GLN A 52 -7.47 -7.55 10.39
C GLN A 52 -8.82 -7.21 11.02
N LYS A 53 -8.83 -6.57 12.20
CA LYS A 53 -10.05 -6.21 12.92
C LYS A 53 -10.64 -4.89 12.45
N LEU A 54 -9.78 -3.92 12.13
CA LEU A 54 -10.20 -2.54 11.84
C LEU A 54 -10.37 -2.26 10.35
N LEU A 55 -9.64 -2.95 9.48
CA LEU A 55 -9.70 -2.66 8.05
C LEU A 55 -10.96 -3.24 7.40
N PRO A 56 -11.55 -2.55 6.41
CA PRO A 56 -12.75 -3.03 5.73
C PRO A 56 -12.45 -4.32 4.94
N PRO A 57 -13.44 -5.22 4.75
CA PRO A 57 -13.22 -6.51 4.05
C PRO A 57 -12.67 -6.39 2.61
N ARG A 58 -12.80 -5.22 1.98
CA ARG A 58 -12.33 -4.94 0.62
C ARG A 58 -10.81 -4.80 0.51
N ILE A 59 -10.12 -4.53 1.62
CA ILE A 59 -8.66 -4.52 1.66
C ILE A 59 -8.16 -5.75 2.42
N TRP A 60 -7.39 -6.59 1.74
CA TRP A 60 -6.70 -7.71 2.36
C TRP A 60 -5.34 -7.25 2.88
N ILE A 61 -4.80 -8.00 3.83
CA ILE A 61 -3.57 -7.68 4.51
C ILE A 61 -2.65 -8.88 4.36
N CYS A 62 -1.44 -8.68 3.85
CA CYS A 62 -0.37 -9.66 3.97
C CYS A 62 0.19 -9.57 5.39
N ASN A 63 -0.22 -10.48 6.25
CA ASN A 63 0.15 -10.43 7.66
C ASN A 63 1.64 -10.71 7.86
N ASP A 64 2.27 -9.89 8.70
CA ASP A 64 3.60 -10.14 9.23
C ASP A 64 3.44 -11.14 10.38
N LEU A 65 3.75 -12.41 10.14
CA LEU A 65 3.43 -13.51 11.06
C LEU A 65 4.47 -13.70 12.15
N ALA A 66 5.74 -13.52 11.78
CA ALA A 66 6.86 -13.70 12.69
C ALA A 66 8.06 -12.90 12.17
N ALA A 67 8.94 -12.50 13.08
CA ALA A 67 10.21 -11.92 12.71
C ALA A 67 11.29 -12.34 13.70
N VAL A 68 12.53 -12.38 13.22
CA VAL A 68 13.73 -12.57 14.05
C VAL A 68 14.63 -11.38 13.80
N THR A 69 15.13 -10.77 14.87
CA THR A 69 16.07 -9.63 14.85
C THR A 69 17.36 -10.00 15.57
N GLY A 70 18.44 -9.25 15.32
CA GLY A 70 19.68 -9.40 16.06
C GLY A 70 19.52 -9.05 17.55
N SER A 71 20.28 -9.74 18.42
CA SER A 71 20.28 -9.54 19.88
C SER A 71 21.29 -8.47 20.35
N GLN A 72 21.94 -7.77 19.42
CA GLN A 72 22.98 -6.80 19.75
C GLN A 72 22.38 -5.59 20.50
N PRO A 73 23.07 -5.04 21.52
CA PRO A 73 22.57 -3.86 22.25
C PRO A 73 22.43 -2.61 21.37
N ASN A 74 23.26 -2.49 20.33
CA ASN A 74 23.20 -1.36 19.41
C ASN A 74 22.08 -1.57 18.39
N PHE A 75 21.04 -0.73 18.46
CA PHE A 75 19.88 -0.76 17.56
C PHE A 75 20.24 -0.74 16.07
N ASN A 76 21.26 0.02 15.67
CA ASN A 76 21.66 0.10 14.26
C ASN A 76 22.37 -1.17 13.77
N VAL A 77 23.04 -1.89 14.67
CA VAL A 77 23.69 -3.18 14.37
C VAL A 77 22.68 -4.33 14.37
N ALA A 78 21.65 -4.24 15.21
CA ALA A 78 20.60 -5.25 15.33
C ALA A 78 19.68 -5.36 14.10
N LYS A 79 19.80 -4.45 13.11
CA LYS A 79 18.93 -4.39 11.90
C LYS A 79 19.14 -5.52 10.88
N ASN A 80 19.73 -6.63 11.30
CA ASN A 80 19.86 -7.87 10.55
C ASN A 80 18.66 -8.76 10.87
N CYS A 81 17.50 -8.44 10.29
CA CYS A 81 16.26 -9.17 10.59
C CYS A 81 15.80 -10.02 9.41
N VAL A 82 15.00 -11.02 9.74
CA VAL A 82 14.18 -11.81 8.82
C VAL A 82 12.73 -11.66 9.25
N LEU A 83 11.85 -11.43 8.28
CA LEU A 83 10.41 -11.32 8.47
C LEU A 83 9.70 -12.38 7.63
N VAL A 84 8.77 -13.09 8.25
CA VAL A 84 7.89 -14.05 7.60
C VAL A 84 6.53 -13.40 7.38
N ARG A 85 6.15 -13.27 6.11
CA ARG A 85 4.91 -12.62 5.69
C ARG A 85 3.99 -13.59 4.98
N GLU A 86 2.70 -13.47 5.20
CA GLU A 86 1.69 -14.25 4.49
C GLU A 86 1.68 -13.97 2.99
N SER A 87 1.68 -15.04 2.18
CA SER A 87 1.42 -14.94 0.75
C SER A 87 -0.06 -15.19 0.45
N LEU A 88 -0.73 -14.22 -0.16
CA LEU A 88 -2.17 -14.33 -0.49
C LEU A 88 -2.44 -14.90 -1.89
N GLU A 89 -1.42 -15.39 -2.60
CA GLU A 89 -1.56 -15.92 -3.97
C GLU A 89 -2.46 -17.17 -4.03
N ALA A 90 -2.37 -18.06 -3.05
CA ALA A 90 -3.24 -19.24 -2.98
C ALA A 90 -4.70 -18.85 -2.71
N LYS A 91 -4.91 -17.90 -1.78
CA LYS A 91 -6.22 -17.33 -1.48
C LYS A 91 -6.84 -16.67 -2.72
N ALA A 92 -6.09 -15.82 -3.41
CA ALA A 92 -6.55 -15.16 -4.63
C ALA A 92 -6.96 -16.20 -5.70
N ARG A 93 -6.10 -17.20 -5.97
CA ARG A 93 -6.42 -18.28 -6.92
C ARG A 93 -7.70 -19.04 -6.56
N SER A 94 -7.91 -19.34 -5.27
CA SER A 94 -9.12 -20.02 -4.81
C SER A 94 -10.41 -19.22 -5.04
N GLN A 95 -10.30 -17.89 -5.20
CA GLN A 95 -11.41 -16.99 -5.48
C GLN A 95 -11.52 -16.59 -6.96
N GLY A 96 -10.73 -17.24 -7.84
CA GLY A 96 -10.66 -16.85 -9.26
C GLY A 96 -10.07 -15.46 -9.47
N GLU A 97 -9.24 -15.00 -8.53
CA GLU A 97 -8.55 -13.72 -8.57
C GLU A 97 -7.04 -13.90 -8.80
N CYS A 98 -6.40 -12.86 -9.34
CA CYS A 98 -4.94 -12.74 -9.38
C CYS A 98 -4.49 -11.46 -8.67
N LEU A 99 -3.25 -11.47 -8.19
CA LEU A 99 -2.61 -10.34 -7.51
C LEU A 99 -1.60 -9.69 -8.44
N ILE A 100 -1.75 -8.40 -8.69
CA ILE A 100 -0.81 -7.60 -9.48
C ILE A 100 -0.25 -6.48 -8.61
N ILE A 101 1.09 -6.37 -8.50
CA ILE A 101 1.72 -5.22 -7.84
C ILE A 101 1.26 -3.95 -8.56
N ALA A 102 0.63 -3.02 -7.83
CA ALA A 102 0.00 -1.85 -8.43
C ALA A 102 1.00 -0.96 -9.20
N ALA A 103 2.23 -0.82 -8.71
CA ALA A 103 3.30 -0.12 -9.42
C ALA A 103 3.60 -0.74 -10.79
N ALA A 104 3.51 -2.07 -10.92
CA ALA A 104 3.77 -2.76 -12.18
C ALA A 104 2.74 -2.40 -13.27
N LEU A 105 1.52 -2.00 -12.90
CA LEU A 105 0.51 -1.53 -13.87
C LEU A 105 0.95 -0.26 -14.61
N ALA A 106 1.73 0.60 -13.94
CA ALA A 106 2.25 1.85 -14.50
C ALA A 106 3.53 1.63 -15.33
N GLU A 107 4.23 0.51 -15.14
CA GLU A 107 5.47 0.19 -15.86
C GLU A 107 5.22 -0.14 -17.34
N ARG A 108 6.31 -0.11 -18.12
CA ARG A 108 6.32 -0.44 -19.55
C ARG A 108 7.40 -1.48 -19.82
N SER A 109 7.19 -2.33 -20.83
CA SER A 109 8.29 -3.15 -21.36
C SER A 109 9.37 -2.26 -21.97
N VAL A 110 10.62 -2.72 -21.99
CA VAL A 110 11.80 -1.96 -22.47
C VAL A 110 11.57 -1.20 -23.78
N ASN A 111 10.92 -1.85 -24.76
CA ASN A 111 10.64 -1.27 -26.08
C ASN A 111 9.16 -0.86 -26.26
N GLY A 112 8.36 -0.91 -25.19
CA GLY A 112 6.91 -0.73 -25.25
C GLY A 112 6.49 0.73 -25.06
N LYS A 113 5.64 1.22 -25.96
CA LYS A 113 5.02 2.56 -25.82
C LYS A 113 3.81 2.59 -24.88
N LYS A 114 3.22 1.43 -24.57
CA LYS A 114 2.04 1.27 -23.69
C LYS A 114 2.45 0.72 -22.32
N CYS A 115 1.83 1.19 -21.25
CA CYS A 115 2.03 0.61 -19.93
C CYS A 115 1.32 -0.75 -19.80
N HIS A 116 1.64 -1.50 -18.74
CA HIS A 116 1.04 -2.80 -18.53
C HIS A 116 -0.48 -2.72 -18.37
N ALA A 117 -1.01 -1.71 -17.68
CA ALA A 117 -2.47 -1.50 -17.60
C ALA A 117 -3.10 -1.34 -18.99
N GLU A 118 -2.52 -0.52 -19.87
CA GLU A 118 -3.02 -0.32 -21.24
C GLU A 118 -3.03 -1.62 -22.06
N ARG A 119 -2.02 -2.47 -21.86
CA ARG A 119 -1.84 -3.71 -22.62
C ARG A 119 -2.73 -4.83 -22.12
N VAL A 120 -2.81 -5.01 -20.81
CA VAL A 120 -3.55 -6.10 -20.18
C VAL A 120 -5.05 -5.87 -20.34
N PHE A 121 -5.52 -4.65 -20.09
CA PHE A 121 -6.96 -4.32 -20.10
C PHE A 121 -7.43 -3.67 -21.40
N GLN A 122 -6.63 -3.73 -22.48
CA GLN A 122 -6.99 -3.24 -23.81
C GLN A 122 -7.57 -1.81 -23.78
N LEU A 123 -6.80 -0.89 -23.19
CA LEU A 123 -7.24 0.49 -22.99
C LEU A 123 -6.77 1.39 -24.14
N GLU A 124 -7.12 1.06 -25.40
CA GLU A 124 -6.65 1.82 -26.58
C GLU A 124 -7.24 3.23 -26.67
N LYS A 125 -8.47 3.40 -26.19
CA LYS A 125 -9.25 4.63 -26.37
C LYS A 125 -9.37 5.40 -25.05
N VAL A 126 -9.41 6.73 -25.16
CA VAL A 126 -9.54 7.63 -23.99
C VAL A 126 -10.76 7.30 -23.12
N PRO A 127 -11.97 7.02 -23.65
CA PRO A 127 -13.11 6.65 -22.81
C PRO A 127 -12.87 5.39 -21.96
N LEU A 128 -12.26 4.34 -22.56
CA LEU A 128 -11.95 3.09 -21.85
C LEU A 128 -10.94 3.33 -20.73
N LYS A 129 -9.89 4.12 -20.99
CA LYS A 129 -8.91 4.51 -19.97
C LYS A 129 -9.57 5.26 -18.82
N ARG A 130 -10.46 6.20 -19.12
CA ARG A 130 -11.16 7.02 -18.11
C ARG A 130 -12.08 6.17 -17.24
N GLU A 131 -12.87 5.28 -17.84
CA GLU A 131 -13.76 4.39 -17.10
C GLU A 131 -12.97 3.42 -16.21
N TRP A 132 -11.95 2.78 -16.76
CA TRP A 132 -11.08 1.89 -16.00
C TRP A 132 -10.38 2.63 -14.84
N PHE A 133 -9.83 3.82 -15.10
CA PHE A 133 -9.14 4.63 -14.10
C PHE A 133 -10.10 5.14 -13.01
N ARG A 134 -11.36 5.46 -13.36
CA ARG A 134 -12.39 5.82 -12.37
C ARG A 134 -12.68 4.65 -11.45
N ASN A 135 -12.93 3.46 -12.01
CA ASN A 135 -13.18 2.26 -11.22
C ASN A 135 -11.99 1.90 -10.32
N TYR A 136 -10.76 2.05 -10.84
CA TYR A 136 -9.54 1.87 -10.07
C TYR A 136 -9.44 2.87 -8.91
N THR A 137 -9.63 4.16 -9.21
CA THR A 137 -9.52 5.25 -8.23
C THR A 137 -10.56 5.09 -7.13
N ALA A 138 -11.82 4.83 -7.47
CA ALA A 138 -12.90 4.62 -6.50
C ALA A 138 -12.55 3.50 -5.51
N LYS A 139 -12.09 2.34 -6.01
CA LYS A 139 -11.71 1.20 -5.17
C LYS A 139 -10.45 1.47 -4.35
N LEU A 140 -9.48 2.19 -4.91
CA LEU A 140 -8.25 2.54 -4.18
C LEU A 140 -8.56 3.48 -3.02
N LEU A 141 -9.33 4.54 -3.26
CA LEU A 141 -9.71 5.49 -2.20
C LEU A 141 -10.53 4.81 -1.11
N GLU A 142 -11.50 3.97 -1.47
CA GLU A 142 -12.28 3.20 -0.49
C GLU A 142 -11.39 2.27 0.36
N SER A 143 -10.36 1.67 -0.24
CA SER A 143 -9.47 0.72 0.45
C SER A 143 -8.41 1.43 1.31
N ALA A 144 -7.81 2.50 0.79
CA ALA A 144 -6.64 3.13 1.36
C ALA A 144 -6.94 4.38 2.20
N LEU A 145 -8.01 5.12 1.89
CA LEU A 145 -8.34 6.35 2.60
C LEU A 145 -9.20 6.08 3.84
N ARG A 146 -10.17 5.16 3.75
CA ARG A 146 -11.04 4.82 4.89
C ARG A 146 -10.31 4.46 6.18
N PRO A 147 -9.22 3.67 6.17
CA PRO A 147 -8.47 3.38 7.39
C PRO A 147 -7.97 4.64 8.10
N GLY A 148 -7.56 5.65 7.32
CA GLY A 148 -7.18 6.95 7.84
C GLY A 148 -8.37 7.69 8.46
N LEU A 149 -9.49 7.75 7.73
CA LEU A 149 -10.71 8.46 8.14
C LEU A 149 -11.39 7.85 9.36
N ASP A 150 -11.60 6.54 9.35
CA ASP A 150 -12.43 5.84 10.32
C ASP A 150 -11.60 5.44 11.56
N HIS A 151 -10.29 5.20 11.41
CA HIS A 151 -9.45 4.64 12.47
C HIS A 151 -8.11 5.36 12.71
N GLY A 152 -7.78 6.41 11.94
CA GLY A 152 -6.51 7.13 12.09
C GLY A 152 -5.30 6.31 11.63
N ILE A 153 -5.47 5.44 10.63
CA ILE A 153 -4.45 4.53 10.11
C ILE A 153 -4.04 4.95 8.69
N GLY A 154 -2.81 5.45 8.53
CA GLY A 154 -2.21 5.73 7.23
C GLY A 154 -1.42 4.53 6.73
N LEU A 155 -1.89 3.90 5.65
CA LEU A 155 -1.44 2.58 5.19
C LEU A 155 -0.12 2.54 4.40
N GLU A 156 0.48 3.69 4.08
CA GLU A 156 1.59 3.77 3.11
C GLU A 156 1.23 3.13 1.76
N ALA A 157 0.02 3.45 1.25
CA ALA A 157 -0.59 2.81 0.09
C ALA A 157 0.00 3.22 -1.28
N HIS A 158 1.33 3.29 -1.39
CA HIS A 158 2.01 3.50 -2.66
C HIS A 158 1.99 2.23 -3.52
N GLY A 159 2.26 2.36 -4.82
CA GLY A 159 2.07 1.26 -5.78
C GLY A 159 2.86 -0.03 -5.47
N GLN A 160 3.98 0.05 -4.75
CA GLN A 160 4.75 -1.14 -4.35
C GLN A 160 4.15 -1.90 -3.16
N ASN A 161 3.48 -1.21 -2.23
CA ASN A 161 2.88 -1.82 -1.03
C ASN A 161 1.44 -2.28 -1.27
N MET A 162 0.92 -2.02 -2.49
CA MET A 162 -0.44 -2.36 -2.88
C MET A 162 -0.43 -3.41 -3.98
N LEU A 163 -1.16 -4.52 -3.77
CA LEU A 163 -1.48 -5.48 -4.83
C LEU A 163 -2.93 -5.27 -5.26
N ALA A 164 -3.14 -4.92 -6.51
CA ALA A 164 -4.46 -4.87 -7.11
C ALA A 164 -4.95 -6.30 -7.36
N ARG A 165 -6.15 -6.61 -6.84
CA ARG A 165 -6.81 -7.90 -7.00
C ARG A 165 -7.73 -7.85 -8.20
N PHE A 166 -7.53 -8.69 -9.20
CA PHE A 166 -8.41 -8.75 -10.38
C PHE A 166 -9.07 -10.11 -10.49
N HIS A 167 -10.37 -10.14 -10.79
CA HIS A 167 -11.02 -11.37 -11.22
C HIS A 167 -10.46 -11.80 -12.58
N VAL A 168 -9.97 -13.03 -12.69
CA VAL A 168 -9.27 -13.52 -13.89
C VAL A 168 -10.21 -13.62 -15.08
N ALA A 169 -11.45 -14.05 -14.87
CA ALA A 169 -12.43 -14.27 -15.95
C ALA A 169 -13.00 -12.97 -16.53
N SER A 170 -13.25 -11.97 -15.69
CA SER A 170 -13.89 -10.70 -16.10
C SER A 170 -12.92 -9.53 -16.23
N GLU A 171 -11.66 -9.71 -15.82
CA GLU A 171 -10.63 -8.67 -15.77
C GLU A 171 -11.01 -7.45 -14.91
N THR A 172 -12.01 -7.60 -14.03
CA THR A 172 -12.51 -6.52 -13.18
C THR A 172 -11.73 -6.45 -11.88
N LEU A 173 -11.41 -5.23 -11.45
CA LEU A 173 -10.76 -4.98 -10.16
C LEU A 173 -11.70 -5.41 -9.03
N ALA A 174 -11.29 -6.35 -8.19
CA ALA A 174 -12.02 -6.83 -7.02
C ALA A 174 -11.78 -5.94 -5.80
N GLY A 175 -10.51 -5.57 -5.55
CA GLY A 175 -10.07 -4.77 -4.42
C GLY A 175 -8.56 -4.69 -4.35
N PHE A 176 -8.02 -4.52 -3.15
CA PHE A 176 -6.58 -4.42 -2.94
C PHE A 176 -6.09 -5.33 -1.82
N VAL A 177 -4.81 -5.64 -1.85
CA VAL A 177 -4.03 -6.14 -0.71
C VAL A 177 -3.05 -5.05 -0.32
N VAL A 178 -2.87 -4.80 0.97
CA VAL A 178 -1.76 -4.01 1.50
C VAL A 178 -0.72 -4.95 2.12
N ARG A 179 0.55 -4.59 1.95
CA ARG A 179 1.72 -5.22 2.57
C ARG A 179 2.69 -4.15 3.07
N ASP A 180 3.65 -4.58 3.88
CA ASP A 180 4.68 -3.74 4.49
C ASP A 180 4.13 -2.68 5.46
N PHE A 181 4.33 -2.95 6.75
CA PHE A 181 3.87 -2.09 7.82
C PHE A 181 4.98 -1.18 8.37
N GLY A 182 6.16 -1.18 7.75
CA GLY A 182 7.34 -0.46 8.24
C GLY A 182 7.21 1.06 8.24
N GLY A 183 6.44 1.65 7.31
CA GLY A 183 6.24 3.10 7.20
C GLY A 183 4.80 3.56 7.39
N LEU A 184 3.97 2.74 8.06
CA LEU A 184 2.63 3.14 8.50
C LEU A 184 2.65 4.42 9.36
N LYS A 185 1.49 5.08 9.45
CA LYS A 185 1.24 6.09 10.47
C LYS A 185 -0.02 5.74 11.26
N LEU A 186 0.13 5.67 12.57
CA LEU A 186 -0.91 5.28 13.53
C LEU A 186 -1.21 6.46 14.46
N HIS A 187 -2.39 7.05 14.31
CA HIS A 187 -2.86 8.09 15.21
C HIS A 187 -3.36 7.46 16.51
N MET A 188 -2.49 7.40 17.50
CA MET A 188 -2.74 6.68 18.76
C MET A 188 -3.97 7.19 19.52
N PRO A 189 -4.27 8.51 19.57
CA PRO A 189 -5.51 8.99 20.19
C PRO A 189 -6.78 8.38 19.57
N THR A 190 -6.88 8.28 18.25
CA THR A 190 -8.05 7.66 17.57
C THR A 190 -8.09 6.17 17.79
N LEU A 191 -6.95 5.49 17.72
CA LEU A 191 -6.88 4.04 17.92
C LEU A 191 -7.25 3.61 19.34
N ARG A 192 -6.86 4.41 20.35
CA ARG A 192 -7.24 4.15 21.76
C ARG A 192 -8.74 4.28 21.99
N GLN A 193 -9.42 5.19 21.27
CA GLN A 193 -10.89 5.27 21.28
C GLN A 193 -11.54 4.00 20.72
N HIS A 194 -10.83 3.27 19.84
CA HIS A 194 -11.23 1.97 19.30
C HIS A 194 -10.67 0.78 20.11
N GLY A 195 -10.13 1.03 21.32
CA GLY A 195 -9.64 -0.01 22.21
C GLY A 195 -8.27 -0.61 21.82
N TYR A 196 -7.52 0.02 20.91
CA TYR A 196 -6.17 -0.39 20.55
C TYR A 196 -5.11 0.51 21.19
N ASP A 197 -4.13 -0.11 21.82
CA ASP A 197 -2.90 0.53 22.28
C ASP A 197 -1.74 -0.33 21.80
N ALA A 198 -0.78 0.27 21.08
CA ALA A 198 0.31 -0.44 20.40
C ALA A 198 1.40 -0.83 21.41
N LYS A 199 1.17 -1.91 22.15
CA LYS A 199 1.98 -2.29 23.34
C LYS A 199 3.38 -2.74 22.98
N SER A 200 3.56 -3.37 21.82
CA SER A 200 4.86 -3.84 21.34
C SER A 200 5.62 -2.73 20.61
N SER A 201 5.00 -1.56 20.40
CA SER A 201 5.65 -0.40 19.80
C SER A 201 6.55 0.28 20.84
N PRO A 202 7.87 0.30 20.62
CA PRO A 202 8.79 0.91 21.58
C PRO A 202 8.67 2.45 21.58
N PRO A 203 9.14 3.12 22.65
CA PRO A 203 9.17 4.57 22.72
C PRO A 203 9.92 5.17 21.52
N GLY A 204 9.34 6.22 20.91
CA GLY A 204 9.93 6.88 19.74
C GLY A 204 9.73 6.15 18.41
N SER A 205 8.87 5.12 18.39
CA SER A 205 8.48 4.42 17.17
C SER A 205 8.04 5.38 16.07
N VAL A 206 8.65 5.23 14.90
CA VAL A 206 8.41 6.11 13.74
C VAL A 206 7.02 5.95 13.15
N ILE A 207 6.28 4.90 13.51
CA ILE A 207 4.95 4.65 12.98
C ILE A 207 3.84 5.23 13.86
N THR A 208 4.08 5.54 15.14
CA THR A 208 3.07 6.12 16.04
C THR A 208 3.10 7.64 16.02
N THR A 209 1.94 8.29 16.18
CA THR A 209 1.82 9.76 16.25
C THR A 209 0.60 10.18 17.07
N ASP A 210 0.70 11.33 17.74
CA ASP A 210 -0.44 12.00 18.37
C ASP A 210 -1.02 13.11 17.47
N LYS A 211 -0.48 13.27 16.26
CA LYS A 211 -0.90 14.27 15.28
C LYS A 211 -1.53 13.58 14.08
N LEU A 212 -2.85 13.68 13.96
CA LEU A 212 -3.61 13.15 12.83
C LEU A 212 -3.13 13.70 11.48
N LEU A 213 -2.60 14.93 11.45
CA LEU A 213 -1.98 15.52 10.24
C LEU A 213 -0.85 14.65 9.65
N GLU A 214 -0.12 13.90 10.46
CA GLU A 214 0.96 13.03 9.96
C GLU A 214 0.41 11.79 9.22
N VAL A 215 -0.78 11.30 9.61
CA VAL A 215 -1.52 10.29 8.84
C VAL A 215 -1.92 10.87 7.49
N TRP A 216 -2.50 12.08 7.49
CA TRP A 216 -2.92 12.76 6.26
C TRP A 216 -1.78 13.07 5.30
N LYS A 217 -0.63 13.51 5.81
CA LYS A 217 0.57 13.70 4.97
C LYS A 217 1.02 12.38 4.32
N LYS A 218 0.99 11.28 5.07
CA LYS A 218 1.35 9.95 4.57
C LYS A 218 0.37 9.51 3.48
N ASP A 219 -0.93 9.59 3.73
CA ASP A 219 -1.95 9.24 2.74
C ASP A 219 -1.84 10.12 1.50
N HIS A 220 -1.66 11.43 1.67
CA HIS A 220 -1.54 12.35 0.56
C HIS A 220 -0.36 11.98 -0.36
N HIS A 221 0.82 11.77 0.24
CA HIS A 221 2.03 11.42 -0.49
C HIS A 221 1.92 10.05 -1.17
N THR A 222 1.35 9.05 -0.49
CA THR A 222 1.39 7.66 -0.96
C THR A 222 0.27 7.36 -1.94
N ILE A 223 -0.95 7.83 -1.68
CA ILE A 223 -2.12 7.60 -2.54
C ILE A 223 -2.09 8.50 -3.77
N PHE A 224 -1.92 9.81 -3.62
CA PHE A 224 -2.04 10.72 -4.77
C PHE A 224 -0.72 10.87 -5.51
N GLN A 225 0.35 11.25 -4.82
CA GLN A 225 1.61 11.58 -5.49
C GLN A 225 2.36 10.34 -6.00
N SER A 226 2.40 9.27 -5.19
CA SER A 226 3.21 8.08 -5.47
C SER A 226 2.44 6.94 -6.14
N HIS A 227 1.10 6.97 -6.13
CA HIS A 227 0.30 5.90 -6.71
C HIS A 227 -0.57 6.40 -7.87
N LEU A 228 -1.59 7.21 -7.61
CA LEU A 228 -2.51 7.68 -8.65
C LEU A 228 -1.81 8.54 -9.71
N ASN A 229 -0.93 9.46 -9.32
CA ASN A 229 -0.18 10.29 -10.26
C ASN A 229 0.73 9.45 -11.18
N GLN A 230 1.40 8.42 -10.65
CA GLN A 230 2.24 7.54 -11.47
C GLN A 230 1.41 6.73 -12.47
N LEU A 231 0.29 6.17 -12.02
CA LEU A 231 -0.63 5.43 -12.90
C LEU A 231 -1.24 6.34 -13.96
N LEU A 232 -1.66 7.55 -13.57
CA LEU A 232 -2.24 8.53 -14.49
C LEU A 232 -1.25 9.01 -15.54
N HIS A 233 0.00 9.23 -15.12
CA HIS A 233 1.11 9.55 -16.01
C HIS A 233 1.36 8.42 -17.01
N ALA A 234 1.37 7.17 -16.54
CA ALA A 234 1.56 5.99 -17.37
C ALA A 234 0.44 5.82 -18.42
N LEU A 235 -0.81 6.05 -18.03
CA LEU A 235 -1.97 6.02 -18.93
C LEU A 235 -2.00 7.19 -19.92
N LYS A 236 -1.16 8.22 -19.69
CA LYS A 236 -1.12 9.50 -20.43
C LYS A 236 -2.43 10.28 -20.34
N SER A 237 -3.12 10.20 -19.21
CA SER A 237 -4.48 10.76 -19.06
C SER A 237 -4.54 12.04 -18.22
N HIS A 238 -3.41 12.73 -18.01
CA HIS A 238 -3.40 14.03 -17.33
C HIS A 238 -4.24 15.09 -18.06
N GLY A 239 -4.07 15.20 -19.39
CA GLY A 239 -4.86 16.12 -20.23
C GLY A 239 -6.30 15.65 -20.46
N ASP A 240 -6.60 14.38 -20.22
CA ASP A 240 -7.89 13.75 -20.50
C ASP A 240 -8.83 13.74 -19.29
N GLY A 241 -8.63 14.65 -18.32
CA GLY A 241 -9.50 14.77 -17.15
C GLY A 241 -9.26 13.74 -16.05
N GLY A 242 -8.11 13.07 -16.01
CA GLY A 242 -7.79 12.10 -14.96
C GLY A 242 -7.85 12.66 -13.54
N TRP A 243 -7.31 13.87 -13.31
CA TRP A 243 -7.42 14.52 -11.99
C TRP A 243 -8.84 14.99 -11.67
N ALA A 244 -9.68 15.25 -12.68
CA ALA A 244 -11.10 15.51 -12.44
C ALA A 244 -11.80 14.27 -11.88
N ILE A 245 -11.50 13.08 -12.43
CA ILE A 245 -11.96 11.80 -11.89
C ILE A 245 -11.52 11.64 -10.43
N VAL A 246 -10.24 11.88 -10.11
CA VAL A 246 -9.74 11.78 -8.72
C VAL A 246 -10.50 12.71 -7.77
N ARG A 247 -10.75 13.97 -8.18
CA ARG A 247 -11.51 14.93 -7.38
C ARG A 247 -12.97 14.49 -7.18
N GLU A 248 -13.62 14.01 -8.23
CA GLU A 248 -15.01 13.52 -8.16
C GLU A 248 -15.14 12.28 -7.27
N GLU A 249 -14.17 11.36 -7.30
CA GLU A 249 -14.18 10.19 -6.42
C GLU A 249 -13.83 10.58 -4.97
N LEU A 250 -12.92 11.54 -4.76
CA LEU A 250 -12.59 12.04 -3.43
C LEU A 250 -13.73 12.84 -2.80
N SER A 251 -14.48 13.63 -3.57
CA SER A 251 -15.57 14.47 -3.05
C SER A 251 -16.66 13.63 -2.38
N LYS A 252 -16.87 12.39 -2.83
CA LYS A 252 -17.79 11.43 -2.20
C LYS A 252 -17.45 11.18 -0.73
N PHE A 253 -16.19 11.30 -0.31
CA PHE A 253 -15.77 11.20 1.09
C PHE A 253 -15.96 12.51 1.87
N CYS A 254 -15.81 13.66 1.19
CA CYS A 254 -16.08 14.98 1.75
C CYS A 254 -17.58 15.18 2.03
N ASP A 255 -18.44 14.76 1.10
CA ASP A 255 -19.90 14.89 1.19
C ASP A 255 -20.48 14.00 2.30
N LEU A 256 -19.76 12.95 2.70
CA LEU A 256 -20.05 12.14 3.88
C LEU A 256 -19.60 12.79 5.20
N GLY A 257 -19.06 14.02 5.16
CA GLY A 257 -18.54 14.73 6.33
C GLY A 257 -17.24 14.15 6.89
N ARG A 258 -16.57 13.24 6.16
CA ARG A 258 -15.41 12.50 6.66
C ARG A 258 -14.07 13.16 6.36
N VAL A 259 -14.06 14.10 5.41
CA VAL A 259 -12.85 14.80 4.95
C VAL A 259 -13.11 16.30 4.95
N GLU A 260 -12.25 17.08 5.61
CA GLU A 260 -12.32 18.54 5.50
C GLU A 260 -12.09 18.97 4.04
N ARG A 261 -12.88 19.92 3.53
CA ARG A 261 -12.71 20.48 2.16
C ARG A 261 -11.29 20.96 1.86
N ARG A 262 -10.48 21.24 2.89
CA ARG A 262 -9.05 21.55 2.80
C ARG A 262 -8.25 20.50 2.03
N TRP A 263 -8.70 19.24 1.97
CA TRP A 263 -8.08 18.18 1.16
C TRP A 263 -8.15 18.44 -0.35
N LEU A 264 -9.22 19.06 -0.85
CA LEU A 264 -9.34 19.39 -2.27
C LEU A 264 -8.25 20.39 -2.71
N PHE A 265 -7.75 21.22 -1.79
CA PHE A 265 -6.66 22.16 -2.03
C PHE A 265 -5.26 21.53 -2.01
N MET A 266 -5.10 20.31 -1.48
CA MET A 266 -3.82 19.60 -1.55
C MET A 266 -3.64 18.87 -2.88
N ILE A 267 -4.73 18.63 -3.62
CA ILE A 267 -4.74 17.97 -4.94
C ILE A 267 -5.01 18.94 -6.09
N SER A 268 -5.12 20.24 -5.80
CA SER A 268 -5.16 21.34 -6.78
C SER A 268 -3.75 21.82 -7.10
#